data_AF-A0A2N1RP39-F1
#
_entry.id   AF-A0A2N1RP39-F1
#
_cell.length_a   1.000
_cell.length_b   1.000
_cell.length_c   1.000
_cell.angle_alpha   90.00
_cell.angle_beta   90.00
_cell.angle_gamma   90.00
#
_symmetry.space_group_name_H-M   'P 1'
#
loop_
_entity.id
_entity.type
_entity.pdbx_description
1 polymer ?
#
loop_
_entity_poly.entity_id
_entity_poly.type
_entity_poly.pdbx_seq_one_letter_code
_entity_poly.pdbx_strand_id
1 'polypeptide(L)'
;QASSLEEIAATVEETNASTRQNASNASEANKLSEASSSLAVEGGHIVEKAVLSIGEINNSSKKISEIITMINDISFQTNLLALNAAVEAARAGDQGRGFAVVAGEVRNLAQRSAGAAKEIGTLIKDSISKIDEGTELVNKSGDALKDIIMSAKQVKDIISEIAASSDEQSRGIEQITISVTEMDNMTQQNAALVE
;
A
#
# COMPACT_ATOMS: atom_id res chain seq x y z
N GLN A 1 -56.58 14.24 25.89
CA GLN A 1 -56.25 12.84 25.56
C GLN A 1 -56.08 12.66 24.06
N ALA A 2 -57.06 13.04 23.23
CA ALA A 2 -56.92 12.99 21.76
C ALA A 2 -55.67 13.71 21.21
N SER A 3 -55.37 14.94 21.63
CA SER A 3 -54.17 15.66 21.13
C SER A 3 -52.85 14.97 21.49
N SER A 4 -52.79 14.24 22.61
CA SER A 4 -51.60 13.48 23.01
C SER A 4 -51.42 12.22 22.17
N LEU A 5 -52.52 11.61 21.71
CA LEU A 5 -52.47 10.47 20.79
C LEU A 5 -52.05 10.90 19.38
N GLU A 6 -52.50 12.06 18.90
CA GLU A 6 -52.01 12.65 17.64
C GLU A 6 -50.50 12.92 17.68
N GLU A 7 -49.98 13.48 18.77
CA GLU A 7 -48.55 13.75 18.93
C GLU A 7 -47.71 12.46 18.99
N ILE A 8 -48.23 11.42 19.66
CA ILE A 8 -47.61 10.08 19.68
C ILE A 8 -47.62 9.48 18.27
N ALA A 9 -48.73 9.53 17.54
CA ALA A 9 -48.83 9.01 16.18
C ALA A 9 -47.83 9.69 15.23
N ALA A 10 -47.71 11.02 15.30
CA ALA A 10 -46.73 11.78 14.51
C ALA A 10 -45.28 11.36 14.85
N THR A 11 -44.96 11.20 16.14
CA THR A 11 -43.64 10.75 16.59
C THR A 11 -43.32 9.33 16.11
N VAL A 12 -44.31 8.45 16.11
CA VAL A 12 -44.20 7.06 15.63
C VAL A 12 -43.94 7.02 14.12
N GLU A 13 -44.62 7.85 13.33
CA GLU A 13 -44.38 7.97 11.89
C GLU A 13 -42.97 8.51 11.59
N GLU A 14 -42.54 9.57 12.27
CA GLU A 14 -41.20 10.14 12.12
C GLU A 14 -40.10 9.13 12.50
N THR A 15 -40.32 8.38 13.59
CA THR A 15 -39.41 7.31 14.02
C THR A 15 -39.35 6.18 13.01
N ASN A 16 -40.49 5.79 12.41
CA ASN A 16 -40.52 4.78 11.35
C ASN A 16 -39.74 5.23 10.10
N ALA A 17 -39.94 6.49 9.69
CA ALA A 17 -39.23 7.08 8.55
C ALA A 17 -37.71 7.09 8.80
N SER A 18 -37.28 7.53 9.98
CA SER A 18 -35.87 7.55 10.39
C SER A 18 -35.27 6.14 10.45
N THR A 19 -36.02 5.15 10.94
CA THR A 19 -35.59 3.75 11.01
C THR A 19 -35.40 3.15 9.62
N ARG A 20 -36.33 3.39 8.68
CA ARG A 20 -36.18 2.97 7.28
C ARG A 20 -34.99 3.63 6.60
N GLN A 21 -34.77 4.91 6.88
CA GLN A 21 -33.59 5.63 6.37
C GLN A 21 -32.29 5.02 6.91
N ASN A 22 -32.22 4.65 8.20
CA ASN A 22 -31.07 3.96 8.78
C ASN A 22 -30.80 2.61 8.10
N ALA A 23 -31.84 1.80 7.85
CA ALA A 23 -31.69 0.53 7.13
C ALA A 23 -31.15 0.74 5.70
N SER A 24 -31.64 1.76 5.00
CA SER A 24 -31.13 2.14 3.67
C SER A 24 -29.67 2.57 3.73
N ASN A 25 -29.31 3.46 4.67
CA ASN A 25 -27.94 3.94 4.86
C ASN A 25 -26.98 2.79 5.21
N ALA A 26 -27.42 1.85 6.05
CA ALA A 26 -26.66 0.64 6.36
C ALA A 26 -26.40 -0.19 5.09
N SER A 27 -27.43 -0.42 4.27
CA SER A 27 -27.28 -1.14 2.99
C SER A 27 -26.28 -0.47 2.04
N GLU A 28 -26.30 0.87 1.94
CA GLU A 28 -25.35 1.63 1.15
C GLU A 28 -23.92 1.56 1.71
N ALA A 29 -23.77 1.73 3.02
CA ALA A 29 -22.48 1.64 3.70
C ALA A 29 -21.86 0.24 3.55
N ASN A 30 -22.67 -0.83 3.53
CA ASN A 30 -22.22 -2.19 3.27
C ASN A 30 -21.60 -2.32 1.87
N LYS A 31 -22.25 -1.75 0.85
CA LYS A 31 -21.73 -1.73 -0.53
C LYS A 31 -20.43 -0.94 -0.65
N LEU A 32 -20.35 0.23 0.00
CA LEU A 32 -19.12 1.03 0.04
C LEU A 32 -17.97 0.25 0.69
N SER A 33 -18.24 -0.39 1.83
CA SER A 33 -17.23 -1.18 2.56
C SER A 33 -16.72 -2.36 1.72
N GLU A 34 -17.59 -3.02 0.97
CA GLU A 34 -17.23 -4.09 0.04
C GLU A 34 -16.37 -3.57 -1.13
N ALA A 35 -16.75 -2.44 -1.73
CA ALA A 35 -15.97 -1.80 -2.78
C ALA A 35 -14.58 -1.37 -2.27
N SER A 36 -14.49 -0.75 -1.09
CA SER A 36 -13.22 -0.38 -0.45
C SER A 36 -12.35 -1.61 -0.15
N SER A 37 -12.94 -2.70 0.34
CA SER A 37 -12.21 -3.95 0.55
C SER A 37 -11.68 -4.53 -0.76
N SER A 38 -12.45 -4.48 -1.85
CA SER A 38 -11.99 -4.93 -3.17
C SER A 38 -10.81 -4.11 -3.67
N LEU A 39 -10.86 -2.78 -3.54
CA LEU A 39 -9.75 -1.88 -3.90
C LEU A 39 -8.50 -2.14 -3.06
N ALA A 40 -8.66 -2.43 -1.77
CA ALA A 40 -7.53 -2.77 -0.90
C ALA A 40 -6.88 -4.11 -1.29
N VAL A 41 -7.68 -5.12 -1.70
CA VAL A 41 -7.17 -6.39 -2.23
C VAL A 41 -6.38 -6.17 -3.52
N GLU A 42 -6.93 -5.40 -4.46
CA GLU A 42 -6.23 -5.04 -5.69
C GLU A 42 -4.91 -4.29 -5.41
N GLY A 43 -4.95 -3.32 -4.49
CA GLY A 43 -3.76 -2.63 -4.00
C GLY A 43 -2.73 -3.59 -3.41
N GLY A 44 -3.17 -4.61 -2.67
CA GLY A 44 -2.31 -5.65 -2.11
C GLY A 44 -1.57 -6.43 -3.21
N HIS A 45 -2.25 -6.80 -4.28
CA HIS A 45 -1.62 -7.46 -5.44
C HIS A 45 -0.62 -6.56 -6.17
N ILE A 46 -0.90 -5.25 -6.27
CA ILE A 46 0.04 -4.29 -6.86
C ILE A 46 1.30 -4.19 -6.00
N VAL A 47 1.15 -4.11 -4.68
CA VAL A 47 2.28 -4.09 -3.73
C VAL A 47 3.10 -5.38 -3.84
N GLU A 48 2.46 -6.55 -3.90
CA GLU A 48 3.14 -7.83 -4.06
C GLU A 48 4.00 -7.87 -5.35
N LYS A 49 3.44 -7.41 -6.48
CA LYS A 49 4.20 -7.28 -7.74
C LYS A 49 5.34 -6.28 -7.64
N ALA A 50 5.15 -5.18 -6.91
CA ALA A 50 6.19 -4.19 -6.68
C ALA A 50 7.36 -4.77 -5.87
N VAL A 51 7.08 -5.54 -4.81
CA VAL A 51 8.12 -6.22 -4.01
C VAL A 51 8.93 -7.18 -4.89
N LEU A 52 8.27 -7.98 -5.74
CA LEU A 52 8.95 -8.88 -6.67
C LEU A 52 9.88 -8.13 -7.61
N SER A 53 9.38 -7.05 -8.23
CA SER A 53 10.16 -6.21 -9.17
C SER A 53 11.36 -5.55 -8.47
N ILE A 54 11.18 -5.05 -7.26
CA ILE A 54 12.26 -4.46 -6.46
C ILE A 54 13.31 -5.54 -6.11
N GLY A 55 12.88 -6.76 -5.80
CA GLY A 55 13.75 -7.91 -5.58
C GLY A 55 14.62 -8.26 -6.80
N GLU A 56 14.04 -8.22 -8.01
CA GLU A 56 14.78 -8.41 -9.26
C GLU A 56 15.81 -7.30 -9.51
N ILE A 57 15.45 -6.05 -9.22
CA ILE A 57 16.37 -4.90 -9.30
C ILE A 57 17.52 -5.04 -8.29
N ASN A 58 17.23 -5.48 -7.06
CA ASN A 58 18.26 -5.71 -6.03
C ASN A 58 19.25 -6.80 -6.49
N ASN A 59 18.74 -7.92 -6.99
CA ASN A 59 19.57 -9.01 -7.52
C ASN A 59 20.43 -8.53 -8.72
N SER A 60 19.84 -7.76 -9.63
CA SER A 60 20.57 -7.19 -10.76
C SER A 60 21.68 -6.21 -10.30
N SER A 61 21.39 -5.38 -9.30
CA SER A 61 22.37 -4.46 -8.72
C SER A 61 23.54 -5.18 -8.05
N LYS A 62 23.28 -6.31 -7.37
CA LYS A 62 24.34 -7.17 -6.81
C LYS A 62 25.24 -7.75 -7.89
N LYS A 63 24.68 -8.27 -8.98
CA LYS A 63 25.46 -8.75 -10.13
C LYS A 63 26.30 -7.64 -10.75
N ILE A 64 25.76 -6.43 -10.88
CA ILE A 64 26.54 -5.28 -11.35
C ILE A 64 27.71 -4.99 -10.40
N SER A 65 27.49 -5.05 -9.09
CA SER A 65 28.55 -4.85 -8.09
C SER A 65 29.70 -5.87 -8.24
N GLU A 66 29.38 -7.14 -8.51
CA GLU A 66 30.37 -8.19 -8.80
C GLU A 66 31.16 -7.89 -10.08
N ILE A 67 30.48 -7.47 -11.15
CA ILE A 67 31.12 -7.09 -12.43
C ILE A 67 32.07 -5.90 -12.24
N ILE A 68 31.66 -4.89 -11.46
CA ILE A 68 32.49 -3.73 -11.17
C ILE A 68 33.73 -4.10 -10.36
N THR A 69 33.61 -5.05 -9.43
CA THR A 69 34.74 -5.61 -8.70
C THR A 69 35.73 -6.29 -9.66
N MET A 70 35.22 -7.12 -10.57
CA MET A 70 36.04 -7.75 -11.61
C MET A 70 36.75 -6.74 -12.52
N ILE A 71 36.08 -5.65 -12.92
CA ILE A 71 36.69 -4.57 -13.73
C ILE A 71 37.82 -3.88 -12.96
N ASN A 72 37.65 -3.65 -11.66
CA ASN A 72 38.69 -3.09 -10.81
C ASN A 72 39.91 -4.04 -10.73
N ASP A 73 39.68 -5.35 -10.61
CA ASP A 73 40.76 -6.35 -10.59
C ASP A 73 41.51 -6.42 -11.93
N ILE A 74 40.80 -6.38 -13.06
CA ILE A 74 41.40 -6.32 -14.40
C ILE A 74 42.24 -5.05 -14.56
N SER A 75 41.73 -3.91 -14.07
CA SER A 75 42.44 -2.63 -14.10
C SER A 75 43.73 -2.70 -13.27
N PHE A 76 43.68 -3.35 -12.10
CA PHE A 76 44.86 -3.57 -11.25
C PHE A 76 45.90 -4.48 -11.93
N GLN A 77 45.47 -5.60 -12.52
CA GLN A 77 46.34 -6.50 -13.28
C GLN A 77 46.98 -5.80 -14.49
N THR A 78 46.22 -4.99 -15.21
CA THR A 78 46.70 -4.19 -16.36
C THR A 78 47.75 -3.17 -15.92
N ASN A 79 47.53 -2.51 -14.78
CA ASN A 79 48.49 -1.59 -14.19
C ASN A 79 49.81 -2.30 -13.79
N LEU A 80 49.74 -3.53 -13.27
CA LEU A 80 50.92 -4.33 -12.94
C LEU A 80 51.68 -4.80 -14.19
N LEU A 81 50.95 -5.24 -15.22
CA LEU A 81 51.54 -5.61 -16.52
C LEU A 81 52.27 -4.42 -17.17
N ALA A 82 51.64 -3.24 -17.15
CA ALA A 82 52.23 -2.02 -17.66
C ALA A 82 53.49 -1.60 -16.88
N LEU A 83 53.49 -1.79 -15.56
CA LEU A 83 54.69 -1.57 -14.74
C LEU A 83 55.83 -2.50 -15.15
N ASN A 84 55.55 -3.80 -15.30
CA ASN A 84 56.55 -4.77 -15.75
C ASN A 84 57.10 -4.43 -17.14
N ALA A 85 56.23 -4.02 -18.06
CA ALA A 85 56.63 -3.59 -19.41
C ALA A 85 57.52 -2.34 -19.37
N ALA A 86 57.22 -1.37 -18.49
CA ALA A 86 58.07 -0.19 -18.30
C ALA A 86 59.45 -0.55 -17.75
N VAL A 87 59.53 -1.53 -16.83
CA VAL A 87 60.81 -2.05 -16.30
C VAL A 87 61.63 -2.72 -17.40
N GLU A 88 61.02 -3.59 -18.21
CA GLU A 88 61.74 -4.28 -19.30
C GLU A 88 62.16 -3.31 -20.41
N ALA A 89 61.33 -2.29 -20.70
CA ALA A 89 61.68 -1.21 -21.62
C ALA A 89 62.90 -0.40 -21.13
N ALA A 90 62.97 -0.11 -19.82
CA ALA A 90 64.14 0.54 -19.23
C ALA A 90 65.39 -0.34 -19.33
N ARG A 91 65.23 -1.66 -19.17
CA ARG A 91 66.33 -2.64 -19.31
C ARG A 91 66.88 -2.72 -20.73
N ALA A 92 66.03 -2.53 -21.74
CA ALA A 92 66.43 -2.49 -23.15
C ALA A 92 67.12 -1.18 -23.60
N GLY A 93 67.24 -0.19 -22.71
CA GLY A 93 67.92 1.08 -22.99
C GLY A 93 67.27 1.87 -24.12
N ASP A 94 68.07 2.38 -25.05
CA ASP A 94 67.58 3.22 -26.16
C ASP A 94 66.58 2.49 -27.08
N GLN A 95 66.70 1.16 -27.22
CA GLN A 95 65.79 0.35 -28.05
C GLN A 95 64.39 0.21 -27.40
N GLY A 96 64.28 0.40 -26.08
CA GLY A 96 63.03 0.29 -25.34
C GLY A 96 62.22 1.58 -25.24
N ARG A 97 62.73 2.72 -25.73
CA ARG A 97 62.08 4.05 -25.55
C ARG A 97 60.63 4.10 -26.02
N GLY A 98 60.34 3.54 -27.20
CA GLY A 98 58.96 3.49 -27.72
C GLY A 98 58.03 2.64 -26.85
N PHE A 99 58.52 1.49 -26.38
CA PHE A 99 57.77 0.62 -25.46
C PHE A 99 57.52 1.27 -24.10
N ALA A 100 58.48 2.05 -23.57
CA ALA A 100 58.31 2.75 -22.31
C ALA A 100 57.15 3.76 -22.34
N VAL A 101 56.97 4.48 -23.46
CA VAL A 101 55.86 5.44 -23.64
C VAL A 101 54.53 4.71 -23.66
N VAL A 102 54.42 3.63 -24.42
CA VAL A 102 53.18 2.82 -24.49
C VAL A 102 52.85 2.22 -23.12
N ALA A 103 53.85 1.70 -22.41
CA ALA A 103 53.65 1.18 -21.04
C ALA A 103 53.14 2.26 -20.08
N GLY A 104 53.65 3.50 -20.19
CA GLY A 104 53.14 4.64 -19.41
C GLY A 104 51.67 4.97 -19.70
N GLU A 105 51.28 4.96 -20.98
CA GLU A 105 49.90 5.25 -21.40
C GLU A 105 48.92 4.15 -20.94
N VAL A 106 49.30 2.88 -21.10
CA VAL A 106 48.51 1.74 -20.61
C VAL A 106 48.34 1.81 -19.09
N ARG A 107 49.41 2.18 -18.37
CA ARG A 107 49.35 2.37 -16.91
C ARG A 107 48.38 3.48 -16.52
N ASN A 108 48.43 4.63 -17.21
CA ASN A 108 47.50 5.74 -16.96
C ASN A 108 46.05 5.32 -17.20
N LEU A 109 45.78 4.63 -18.31
CA LEU A 109 44.45 4.13 -18.65
C LEU A 109 43.93 3.15 -17.59
N ALA A 110 44.78 2.24 -17.12
CA ALA A 110 44.44 1.28 -16.07
C ALA A 110 44.09 1.99 -14.74
N GLN A 111 44.83 3.02 -14.35
CA GLN A 111 44.52 3.82 -13.16
C GLN A 111 43.20 4.58 -13.29
N ARG A 112 42.93 5.18 -14.46
CA ARG A 112 41.65 5.83 -14.75
C ARG A 112 40.48 4.86 -14.69
N SER A 113 40.64 3.66 -15.25
CA SER A 113 39.63 2.59 -15.23
C SER A 113 39.33 2.14 -13.79
N ALA A 114 40.36 1.94 -12.95
CA ALA A 114 40.18 1.60 -11.54
C ALA A 114 39.45 2.71 -10.76
N GLY A 115 39.76 3.98 -11.03
CA GLY A 115 39.06 5.13 -10.45
C GLY A 115 37.56 5.13 -10.79
N ALA A 116 37.23 4.98 -12.07
CA ALA A 116 35.85 4.92 -12.54
C ALA A 116 35.09 3.71 -11.96
N ALA A 117 35.73 2.53 -11.91
CA ALA A 117 35.13 1.34 -11.32
C ALA A 117 34.78 1.57 -9.83
N LYS A 118 35.65 2.24 -9.07
CA LYS A 118 35.39 2.56 -7.66
C LYS A 118 34.22 3.55 -7.48
N GLU A 119 34.14 4.57 -8.33
CA GLU A 119 33.01 5.52 -8.32
C GLU A 119 31.68 4.82 -8.63
N ILE A 120 31.63 4.02 -9.69
CA ILE A 120 30.44 3.23 -10.05
C ILE A 120 30.08 2.26 -8.91
N GLY A 121 31.06 1.59 -8.32
CA GLY A 121 30.83 0.68 -7.19
C GLY A 121 30.19 1.38 -5.99
N THR A 122 30.57 2.64 -5.74
CA THR A 122 29.96 3.46 -4.67
C THR A 122 28.51 3.80 -5.00
N LEU A 123 28.20 4.19 -6.24
CA LEU A 123 26.84 4.49 -6.69
C LEU A 123 25.92 3.25 -6.65
N ILE A 124 26.45 2.08 -7.01
CA ILE A 124 25.70 0.81 -6.94
C ILE A 124 25.42 0.44 -5.49
N LYS A 125 26.40 0.62 -4.58
CA LYS A 125 26.19 0.37 -3.15
C LYS A 125 25.12 1.29 -2.55
N ASP A 126 25.14 2.57 -2.90
CA ASP A 126 24.08 3.53 -2.51
C ASP A 126 22.71 3.11 -3.07
N SER A 127 22.67 2.68 -4.33
CA SER A 127 21.44 2.19 -4.97
C SER A 127 20.87 0.97 -4.25
N ILE A 128 21.71 0.01 -3.85
CA ILE A 128 21.28 -1.17 -3.08
C ILE A 128 20.67 -0.75 -1.74
N SER A 129 21.31 0.19 -1.01
CA SER A 129 20.77 0.71 0.26
C SER A 129 19.38 1.32 0.09
N LYS A 130 19.20 2.15 -0.95
CA LYS A 130 17.90 2.78 -1.26
C LYS A 130 16.83 1.77 -1.67
N ILE A 131 17.23 0.72 -2.38
CA ILE A 131 16.34 -0.38 -2.74
C ILE A 131 15.89 -1.15 -1.50
N ASP A 132 16.79 -1.42 -0.56
CA ASP A 132 16.47 -2.12 0.69
C ASP A 132 15.51 -1.28 1.55
N GLU A 133 15.76 0.02 1.69
CA GLU A 133 14.84 0.97 2.36
C GLU A 133 13.47 1.02 1.67
N GLY A 134 13.46 1.11 0.33
CA GLY A 134 12.23 1.10 -0.46
C GLY A 134 11.44 -0.20 -0.30
N THR A 135 12.13 -1.33 -0.21
CA THR A 135 11.52 -2.65 0.03
C THR A 135 10.79 -2.67 1.37
N GLU A 136 11.40 -2.12 2.43
CA GLU A 136 10.78 -2.01 3.75
C GLU A 136 9.49 -1.18 3.72
N LEU A 137 9.52 -0.03 3.04
CA LEU A 137 8.35 0.86 2.90
C LEU A 137 7.20 0.21 2.13
N VAL A 138 7.52 -0.53 1.07
CA VAL A 138 6.52 -1.25 0.26
C VAL A 138 5.91 -2.41 1.07
N ASN A 139 6.71 -3.14 1.84
CA ASN A 139 6.21 -4.18 2.75
C ASN A 139 5.26 -3.61 3.81
N LYS A 140 5.64 -2.49 4.45
CA LYS A 140 4.77 -1.78 5.41
C LYS A 140 3.46 -1.33 4.78
N SER A 141 3.51 -0.88 3.53
CA SER A 141 2.31 -0.52 2.77
C SER A 141 1.41 -1.75 2.51
N GLY A 142 2.01 -2.91 2.24
CA GLY A 142 1.30 -4.18 2.11
C GLY A 142 0.60 -4.60 3.40
N ASP A 143 1.24 -4.43 4.55
CA ASP A 143 0.63 -4.73 5.85
C ASP A 143 -0.50 -3.76 6.19
N ALA A 144 -0.33 -2.46 5.91
CA ALA A 144 -1.40 -1.47 6.08
C ALA A 144 -2.64 -1.79 5.23
N LEU A 145 -2.45 -2.30 4.02
CA LEU A 145 -3.57 -2.76 3.18
C LEU A 145 -4.29 -3.98 3.76
N LYS A 146 -3.57 -4.92 4.39
CA LYS A 146 -4.20 -6.05 5.11
C LYS A 146 -5.04 -5.55 6.29
N ASP A 147 -4.54 -4.58 7.04
CA ASP A 147 -5.26 -3.97 8.16
C ASP A 147 -6.53 -3.25 7.68
N ILE A 148 -6.47 -2.58 6.52
CA ILE A 148 -7.66 -1.98 5.87
C ILE A 148 -8.68 -3.05 5.50
N ILE A 149 -8.26 -4.17 4.91
CA ILE A 149 -9.18 -5.29 4.58
C ILE A 149 -9.85 -5.84 5.83
N MET A 150 -9.09 -6.05 6.91
CA MET A 150 -9.63 -6.50 8.19
C MET A 150 -10.62 -5.52 8.79
N SER A 151 -10.29 -4.22 8.78
CA SER A 151 -11.15 -3.16 9.30
C SER A 151 -12.44 -3.02 8.48
N ALA A 152 -12.35 -3.09 7.15
CA ALA A 152 -13.50 -3.06 6.26
C ALA A 152 -14.45 -4.24 6.52
N LYS A 153 -13.91 -5.43 6.84
CA LYS A 153 -14.70 -6.59 7.25
C LYS A 153 -15.44 -6.36 8.57
N GLN A 154 -14.77 -5.78 9.57
CA GLN A 154 -15.43 -5.45 10.84
C GLN A 154 -16.54 -4.41 10.66
N VAL A 155 -16.30 -3.39 9.83
CA VAL A 155 -17.32 -2.40 9.47
C VAL A 155 -18.52 -3.07 8.79
N LYS A 156 -18.28 -4.03 7.88
CA LYS A 156 -19.33 -4.84 7.23
C LYS A 156 -20.21 -5.57 8.25
N ASP A 157 -19.59 -6.19 9.25
CA ASP A 157 -20.29 -6.95 10.29
C ASP A 157 -21.18 -6.01 11.15
N ILE A 158 -20.64 -4.87 11.59
CA ILE A 158 -21.40 -3.86 12.35
C ILE A 158 -22.58 -3.31 11.55
N ILE A 159 -22.37 -3.00 10.27
CA ILE A 159 -23.43 -2.50 9.39
C ILE A 159 -24.54 -3.54 9.19
N SER A 160 -24.17 -4.81 9.10
CA SER A 160 -25.14 -5.91 9.00
C SER A 160 -25.99 -6.01 10.27
N GLU A 161 -25.39 -5.81 11.44
CA GLU A 161 -26.10 -5.75 12.72
C GLU A 161 -27.04 -4.52 12.80
N ILE A 162 -26.59 -3.35 12.34
CA ILE A 162 -27.44 -2.14 12.26
C ILE A 162 -28.65 -2.37 11.35
N ALA A 163 -28.45 -3.01 10.18
CA ALA A 163 -29.53 -3.31 9.25
C ALA A 163 -30.54 -4.27 9.89
N ALA A 164 -30.08 -5.31 10.59
CA ALA A 164 -30.94 -6.26 11.29
C ALA A 164 -31.73 -5.58 12.43
N SER A 165 -31.06 -4.77 13.25
CA SER A 165 -31.70 -4.02 14.35
C SER A 165 -32.71 -2.99 13.83
N SER A 166 -32.42 -2.33 12.70
CA SER A 166 -33.35 -1.40 12.06
C SER A 166 -34.60 -2.11 11.50
N ASP A 167 -34.45 -3.32 10.96
CA ASP A 167 -35.61 -4.14 10.53
C ASP A 167 -36.49 -4.54 11.73
N GLU A 168 -35.87 -4.95 12.83
CA GLU A 168 -36.58 -5.28 14.07
C GLU A 168 -37.29 -4.05 14.67
N GLN A 169 -36.62 -2.90 14.71
CA GLN A 169 -37.23 -1.63 15.12
C GLN A 169 -38.41 -1.26 14.25
N SER A 170 -38.31 -1.40 12.92
CA SER A 170 -39.41 -1.06 12.02
C SER A 170 -40.65 -1.92 12.29
N ARG A 171 -40.47 -3.23 12.54
CA ARG A 171 -41.56 -4.14 12.95
C ARG A 171 -42.15 -3.76 14.31
N GLY A 172 -41.31 -3.41 15.28
CA GLY A 172 -41.75 -2.95 16.60
C GLY A 172 -42.57 -1.66 16.51
N ILE A 173 -42.15 -0.73 15.66
CA ILE A 173 -42.86 0.52 15.40
C ILE A 173 -44.20 0.27 14.73
N GLU A 174 -44.29 -0.66 13.77
CA GLU A 174 -45.55 -1.05 13.13
C GLU A 174 -46.57 -1.57 14.16
N GLN A 175 -46.12 -2.37 15.14
CA GLN A 175 -46.97 -2.83 16.24
C GLN A 175 -47.43 -1.69 17.16
N ILE A 176 -46.56 -0.69 17.41
CA ILE A 176 -46.93 0.51 18.16
C ILE A 176 -47.98 1.30 17.39
N THR A 177 -47.82 1.50 16.09
CA THR A 177 -48.78 2.20 15.22
C THR A 177 -50.18 1.56 15.31
N ILE A 178 -50.25 0.23 15.28
CA ILE A 178 -51.51 -0.50 15.45
C ILE A 178 -52.12 -0.21 16.83
N SER A 179 -51.31 -0.30 17.89
CA SER A 179 -51.77 -0.07 19.27
C SER A 179 -52.25 1.37 19.50
N VAL A 180 -51.59 2.36 18.91
CA VAL A 180 -52.00 3.78 18.96
C VAL A 180 -53.32 3.99 18.23
N THR A 181 -53.50 3.34 17.09
CA THR A 181 -54.76 3.38 16.33
C THR A 181 -55.92 2.77 17.13
N GLU A 182 -55.68 1.66 17.82
CA GLU A 182 -56.67 1.05 18.73
C GLU A 182 -57.00 1.96 19.93
N MET A 183 -55.99 2.62 20.51
CA MET A 183 -56.21 3.60 21.59
C MET A 183 -57.01 4.81 21.13
N ASP A 184 -56.77 5.33 19.91
CA ASP A 184 -57.54 6.43 19.34
C ASP A 184 -59.01 6.03 19.16
N ASN A 185 -59.27 4.84 18.59
CA ASN A 185 -60.63 4.30 18.45
C ASN A 185 -61.35 4.19 19.81
N MET A 186 -60.70 3.64 20.84
CA MET A 186 -61.28 3.55 22.19
C MET A 186 -61.52 4.93 22.81
N THR A 187 -60.62 5.89 22.58
CA THR A 187 -60.77 7.26 23.09
C THR A 187 -61.97 7.96 22.45
N GLN A 188 -62.14 7.84 21.12
CA GLN A 188 -63.31 8.35 20.41
C GLN A 188 -64.60 7.67 20.87
N GLN A 189 -64.57 6.34 21.05
CA GLN A 189 -65.74 5.58 21.51
C GLN A 189 -66.16 5.97 22.94
N ASN A 190 -65.21 6.21 23.83
CA ASN A 190 -65.47 6.72 25.18
C ASN A 190 -66.03 8.15 25.15
N ALA A 191 -65.51 9.03 24.29
CA ALA A 191 -66.05 10.38 24.13
C ALA A 191 -67.51 10.36 23.64
N ALA A 192 -67.84 9.49 22.68
CA ALA A 192 -69.19 9.31 22.15
C ALA A 192 -70.18 8.67 23.14
N LEU A 193 -69.69 7.98 24.17
CA LEU A 193 -70.52 7.42 25.26
C LEU A 193 -70.78 8.42 26.39
N VAL A 194 -70.00 9.51 26.45
CA VAL A 194 -70.09 10.55 27.49
C VAL A 194 -70.94 11.75 27.03
N GLU A 195 -71.08 11.99 25.73
CA GLU A 195 -72.11 12.86 25.14
C GLU A 195 -73.51 12.21 25.12
#